data_AF-A0A2S9YX64-F1
#
_entry.id   AF-A0A2S9YX64-F1
#
_cell.length_a   1.000
_cell.length_b   1.000
_cell.length_c   1.000
_cell.angle_alpha   90.00
_cell.angle_beta   90.00
_cell.angle_gamma   90.00
#
_symmetry.space_group_name_H-M   'P 1'
#
loop_
_entity.id
_entity.type
_entity.pdbx_description
1 polymer ?
#
loop_
_entity_poly.entity_id
_entity_poly.type
_entity_poly.pdbx_seq_one_letter_code
_entity_poly.pdbx_strand_id
1 'polypeptide(L)'
;MWLPLTVAAAPPEPEADPARSSDEPSDAKPTWIKHRIIPGERVIEIAARYHVSADSLIRWNKLDPKNPQIFAGRTLRVLTNFAPPPQKKIEYVVKSGDTWNKIAKAHRVDADTLRLRWNPKVPRAFKAGQTLVIWVEPVVKQAKPGAAAGGDASSVAALPPLPLVAIRSGSISVGTPSNGKIVNALQLPENNQLYTLRRPDEAFGSSHTLEHLQLAIARWRRDSGFTGALKIGAISKQGGGKLKPHSSHRSGRDVDIRLPVINNGSAEQVSDVDWDALWGLVMALVDTGEVKTIYLTTDRQKHLLAAAKRAGADQATIERVLQYPEKSGHNNGIVRNQSGHTAHIHVRFNCASNETRCEDN
;
A
#
# COMPACT_ATOMS: atom_id res chain seq x y z
N MET A 1 13.97 4.93 82.34
CA MET A 1 14.36 4.52 80.96
C MET A 1 13.44 3.38 80.60
N TRP A 2 12.74 3.47 79.46
CA TRP A 2 12.17 2.41 78.60
C TRP A 2 11.00 3.01 77.81
N LEU A 3 11.16 3.06 76.49
CA LEU A 3 10.26 3.70 75.51
C LEU A 3 9.04 2.81 75.21
N PRO A 4 7.90 3.40 74.81
CA PRO A 4 6.78 2.65 74.25
C PRO A 4 7.09 2.16 72.83
N LEU A 5 6.76 0.89 72.58
CA LEU A 5 6.93 0.20 71.30
C LEU A 5 5.83 0.66 70.32
N THR A 6 6.22 1.37 69.27
CA THR A 6 5.38 1.67 68.11
C THR A 6 5.24 0.43 67.23
N VAL A 7 4.00 -0.07 67.06
CA VAL A 7 3.68 -1.09 66.07
C VAL A 7 3.63 -0.41 64.69
N ALA A 8 4.61 -0.72 63.84
CA ALA A 8 4.65 -0.32 62.45
C ALA A 8 3.65 -1.14 61.62
N ALA A 9 2.92 -0.48 60.72
CA ALA A 9 2.01 -1.08 59.77
C ALA A 9 2.77 -1.97 58.75
N ALA A 10 2.16 -3.09 58.37
CA ALA A 10 2.69 -4.02 57.37
C ALA A 10 2.76 -3.38 55.96
N PRO A 11 3.76 -3.74 55.13
CA PRO A 11 3.84 -3.26 53.75
C PRO A 11 2.69 -3.83 52.89
N PRO A 12 2.19 -3.09 51.90
CA PRO A 12 1.17 -3.60 50.98
C PRO A 12 1.75 -4.72 50.10
N GLU A 13 0.94 -5.77 49.87
CA GLU A 13 1.22 -6.85 48.92
C GLU A 13 1.40 -6.31 47.48
N PRO A 14 2.23 -6.95 46.64
CA PRO A 14 2.42 -6.53 45.25
C PRO A 14 1.15 -6.80 44.44
N GLU A 15 0.46 -5.73 44.04
CA GLU A 15 -0.65 -5.80 43.08
C GLU A 15 -0.15 -6.32 41.72
N ALA A 16 -0.90 -7.26 41.14
CA ALA A 16 -0.59 -7.91 39.88
C ALA A 16 -0.61 -6.93 38.69
N ASP A 17 0.46 -6.96 37.89
CA ASP A 17 0.61 -6.22 36.62
C ASP A 17 -0.60 -6.43 35.68
N PRO A 18 -1.34 -5.38 35.30
CA PRO A 18 -2.27 -5.47 34.19
C PRO A 18 -1.49 -5.51 32.87
N ALA A 19 -1.77 -6.55 32.08
CA ALA A 19 -1.15 -6.86 30.79
C ALA A 19 -0.97 -5.63 29.88
N ARG A 20 0.28 -5.41 29.46
CA ARG A 20 0.73 -4.41 28.47
C ARG A 20 -0.09 -4.48 27.18
N SER A 21 -0.62 -3.33 26.76
CA SER A 21 -1.21 -3.07 25.44
C SER A 21 -0.15 -3.08 24.33
N SER A 22 -0.53 -3.50 23.13
CA SER A 22 0.35 -3.86 22.01
C SER A 22 0.32 -2.88 20.82
N ASP A 23 0.29 -1.57 21.06
CA ASP A 23 0.15 -0.54 19.99
C ASP A 23 1.16 0.62 20.09
N GLU A 24 2.42 0.32 20.42
CA GLU A 24 3.55 1.25 20.25
C GLU A 24 4.38 0.85 19.01
N PRO A 25 4.91 1.79 18.20
CA PRO A 25 5.92 1.45 17.20
C PRO A 25 7.14 0.88 17.93
N SER A 26 7.37 -0.43 17.79
CA SER A 26 8.43 -1.05 18.53
C SER A 26 9.78 -0.57 17.97
N ASP A 27 10.58 0.08 18.82
CA ASP A 27 12.05 0.12 18.73
C ASP A 27 12.68 -1.29 18.83
N ALA A 28 11.86 -2.35 18.81
CA ALA A 28 12.35 -3.70 18.83
C ALA A 28 13.14 -3.96 17.55
N LYS A 29 14.37 -4.40 17.78
CA LYS A 29 15.23 -4.98 16.76
C LYS A 29 14.42 -5.96 15.91
N PRO A 30 14.60 -5.99 14.58
CA PRO A 30 13.91 -6.93 13.72
C PRO A 30 14.05 -8.36 14.26
N THR A 31 12.92 -9.05 14.41
CA THR A 31 12.89 -10.42 14.93
C THR A 31 12.48 -11.39 13.83
N TRP A 32 12.94 -12.64 13.97
CA TRP A 32 12.55 -13.71 13.07
C TRP A 32 11.17 -14.23 13.45
N ILE A 33 10.18 -13.96 12.61
CA ILE A 33 8.83 -14.48 12.71
C ILE A 33 8.66 -15.66 11.74
N LYS A 34 7.98 -16.71 12.19
CA LYS A 34 7.55 -17.83 11.34
C LYS A 34 6.13 -17.57 10.87
N HIS A 35 5.97 -17.26 9.59
CA HIS A 35 4.67 -17.10 8.94
C HIS A 35 4.20 -18.42 8.34
N ARG A 36 3.03 -18.92 8.74
CA ARG A 36 2.42 -20.11 8.14
C ARG A 36 1.54 -19.72 6.96
N ILE A 37 1.92 -20.18 5.77
CA ILE A 37 1.27 -19.82 4.51
C ILE A 37 -0.16 -20.37 4.48
N ILE A 38 -1.14 -19.52 4.21
CA ILE A 38 -2.54 -19.90 4.01
C ILE A 38 -2.82 -20.20 2.52
N PRO A 39 -3.87 -20.97 2.19
CA PRO A 39 -4.17 -21.30 0.81
C PRO A 39 -4.41 -20.05 -0.05
N GLY A 40 -3.63 -19.92 -1.12
CA GLY A 40 -3.73 -18.83 -2.09
C GLY A 40 -2.79 -17.65 -1.85
N GLU A 41 -2.05 -17.63 -0.73
CA GLU A 41 -1.06 -16.56 -0.50
C GLU A 41 0.09 -16.59 -1.51
N ARG A 42 0.58 -15.40 -1.85
CA ARG A 42 1.80 -15.18 -2.64
C ARG A 42 2.90 -14.57 -1.78
N VAL A 43 4.16 -14.78 -2.19
CA VAL A 43 5.34 -14.21 -1.53
C VAL A 43 5.22 -12.70 -1.37
N ILE A 44 4.72 -12.01 -2.39
CA ILE A 44 4.52 -10.55 -2.34
C ILE A 44 3.47 -10.11 -1.32
N GLU A 45 2.41 -10.90 -1.12
CA GLU A 45 1.36 -10.60 -0.14
C GLU A 45 1.87 -10.80 1.29
N ILE A 46 2.62 -11.89 1.50
CA ILE A 46 3.26 -12.15 2.79
C ILE A 46 4.29 -11.04 3.07
N ALA A 47 5.10 -10.68 2.08
CA ALA A 47 6.09 -9.61 2.23
C ALA A 47 5.42 -8.28 2.61
N ALA A 48 4.35 -7.90 1.89
CA ALA A 48 3.54 -6.73 2.21
C ALA A 48 2.95 -6.80 3.62
N ARG A 49 2.42 -7.96 4.03
CA ARG A 49 1.86 -8.18 5.38
C ARG A 49 2.84 -7.84 6.50
N TYR A 50 4.11 -8.13 6.30
CA TYR A 50 5.18 -7.92 7.28
C TYR A 50 6.00 -6.65 7.04
N HIS A 51 5.59 -5.81 6.08
CA HIS A 51 6.29 -4.59 5.67
C HIS A 51 7.76 -4.82 5.23
N VAL A 52 8.02 -5.94 4.56
CA VAL A 52 9.34 -6.30 4.01
C VAL A 52 9.27 -6.39 2.48
N SER A 53 10.42 -6.34 1.80
CA SER A 53 10.44 -6.56 0.35
C SER A 53 10.28 -8.04 -0.01
N ALA A 54 9.61 -8.32 -1.13
CA ALA A 54 9.49 -9.68 -1.66
C ALA A 54 10.86 -10.32 -1.87
N ASP A 55 11.83 -9.59 -2.43
CA ASP A 55 13.20 -10.06 -2.63
C ASP A 55 13.88 -10.50 -1.32
N SER A 56 13.66 -9.75 -0.24
CA SER A 56 14.20 -10.13 1.07
C SER A 56 13.56 -11.43 1.55
N LEU A 57 12.24 -11.55 1.42
CA LEU A 57 11.52 -12.76 1.80
C LEU A 57 11.95 -13.98 0.96
N ILE A 58 12.17 -13.81 -0.34
CA ILE A 58 12.73 -14.82 -1.25
C ILE A 58 14.10 -15.27 -0.78
N ARG A 59 15.01 -14.31 -0.55
CA ARG A 59 16.39 -14.59 -0.10
C ARG A 59 16.42 -15.32 1.23
N TRP A 60 15.68 -14.85 2.24
CA TRP A 60 15.65 -15.46 3.57
C TRP A 60 15.14 -16.89 3.56
N ASN A 61 14.25 -17.22 2.61
CA ASN A 61 13.64 -18.53 2.48
C ASN A 61 14.23 -19.37 1.35
N LYS A 62 15.31 -18.91 0.72
CA LYS A 62 16.01 -19.59 -0.38
C LYS A 62 15.04 -20.02 -1.50
N LEU A 63 14.07 -19.17 -1.81
CA LEU A 63 13.14 -19.40 -2.91
C LEU A 63 13.84 -19.06 -4.24
N ASP A 64 13.40 -19.68 -5.33
CA ASP A 64 13.87 -19.33 -6.67
C ASP A 64 13.49 -17.87 -6.99
N PRO A 65 14.46 -16.95 -7.22
CA PRO A 65 14.17 -15.56 -7.52
C PRO A 65 13.36 -15.36 -8.81
N LYS A 66 13.46 -16.29 -9.76
CA LYS A 66 12.73 -16.22 -11.04
C LYS A 66 11.31 -16.77 -10.93
N ASN A 67 11.08 -17.70 -10.00
CA ASN A 67 9.79 -18.36 -9.79
C ASN A 67 9.61 -18.77 -8.32
N PRO A 68 9.32 -17.81 -7.42
CA PRO A 68 9.33 -18.06 -5.98
C PRO A 68 8.03 -18.78 -5.55
N GLN A 69 8.01 -20.10 -5.74
CA GLN A 69 6.86 -20.94 -5.39
C GLN A 69 6.74 -21.15 -3.89
N ILE A 70 5.53 -20.94 -3.38
CA ILE A 70 5.17 -21.21 -2.00
C ILE A 70 3.91 -22.08 -1.93
N PHE A 71 3.80 -22.85 -0.85
CA PHE A 71 2.75 -23.85 -0.71
C PHE A 71 2.05 -23.69 0.63
N ALA A 72 0.72 -23.74 0.61
CA ALA A 72 -0.11 -23.65 1.81
C ALA A 72 0.32 -24.67 2.87
N GLY A 73 0.30 -24.25 4.13
CA GLY A 73 0.72 -25.07 5.28
C GLY A 73 2.22 -25.08 5.54
N ARG A 74 3.07 -24.67 4.59
CA ARG A 74 4.51 -24.44 4.82
C ARG A 74 4.72 -23.14 5.60
N THR A 75 5.94 -22.95 6.10
CA THR A 75 6.33 -21.78 6.89
C THR A 75 7.42 -20.99 6.19
N LEU A 76 7.28 -19.66 6.15
CA LEU A 76 8.34 -18.73 5.76
C LEU A 76 8.91 -18.04 6.99
N ARG A 77 10.21 -17.79 6.96
CA ARG A 77 10.93 -16.93 7.90
C ARG A 77 10.88 -15.51 7.40
N VAL A 78 10.40 -14.61 8.25
CA VAL A 78 10.31 -13.18 7.98
C VAL A 78 11.12 -12.46 9.04
N LEU A 79 12.07 -11.61 8.65
CA LEU A 79 12.77 -10.73 9.56
C LEU A 79 12.11 -9.35 9.52
N THR A 80 11.44 -8.95 10.59
CA THR A 80 10.66 -7.71 10.61
C THR A 80 10.55 -7.13 12.02
N ASN A 81 10.29 -5.83 12.11
CA ASN A 81 9.89 -5.12 13.32
C ASN A 81 8.36 -4.98 13.43
N PHE A 82 7.60 -5.49 12.45
CA PHE A 82 6.15 -5.43 12.42
C PHE A 82 5.55 -6.84 12.40
N ALA A 83 4.92 -7.23 13.51
CA ALA A 83 4.21 -8.49 13.64
C ALA A 83 2.70 -8.28 13.37
N PRO A 84 2.20 -8.54 12.15
CA PRO A 84 0.78 -8.42 11.84
C PRO A 84 -0.03 -9.42 12.68
N PRO A 85 -1.29 -9.08 13.05
CA PRO A 85 -2.17 -10.00 13.76
C PRO A 85 -2.30 -11.34 13.02
N PRO A 86 -2.38 -12.47 13.74
CA PRO A 86 -2.48 -13.78 13.09
C PRO A 86 -3.82 -13.90 12.36
N GLN A 87 -3.78 -14.30 11.09
CA GLN A 87 -4.99 -14.64 10.34
C GLN A 87 -5.66 -15.85 11.00
N LYS A 88 -6.96 -15.73 11.26
CA LYS A 88 -7.78 -16.78 11.87
C LYS A 88 -8.59 -17.48 10.79
N LYS A 89 -8.53 -18.81 10.80
CA LYS A 89 -9.45 -19.66 10.04
C LYS A 89 -10.79 -19.71 10.78
N ILE A 90 -11.86 -19.32 10.12
CA ILE A 90 -13.23 -19.47 10.60
C ILE A 90 -14.03 -20.35 9.66
N GLU A 91 -15.06 -21.01 10.20
CA GLU A 91 -16.04 -21.77 9.43
C GLU A 91 -17.34 -20.97 9.38
N TYR A 92 -17.86 -20.77 8.16
CA TYR A 92 -19.09 -20.04 7.90
C TYR A 92 -20.12 -20.99 7.31
N VAL A 93 -21.28 -21.10 7.97
CA VAL A 93 -22.42 -21.88 7.46
C VAL A 93 -23.29 -20.96 6.61
N VAL A 94 -23.40 -21.29 5.32
CA VAL A 94 -24.16 -20.53 4.33
C VAL A 94 -25.63 -20.43 4.75
N LYS A 95 -26.17 -19.20 4.70
CA LYS A 95 -27.57 -18.89 4.97
C LYS A 95 -28.38 -18.79 3.67
N SER A 96 -29.70 -18.88 3.78
CA SER A 96 -30.59 -18.67 2.64
C SER A 96 -30.38 -17.28 2.03
N GLY A 97 -30.22 -17.21 0.71
CA GLY A 97 -30.00 -15.95 -0.04
C GLY A 97 -28.56 -15.44 -0.07
N ASP A 98 -27.61 -16.18 0.52
CA ASP A 98 -26.19 -15.88 0.42
C ASP A 98 -25.65 -16.12 -1.00
N THR A 99 -24.62 -15.35 -1.34
CA THR A 99 -23.81 -15.54 -2.54
C THR A 99 -22.35 -15.37 -2.16
N TRP A 100 -21.42 -15.93 -2.96
CA TRP A 100 -19.98 -15.73 -2.77
C TRP A 100 -19.62 -14.25 -2.54
N ASN A 101 -20.21 -13.35 -3.33
CA ASN A 101 -19.97 -11.91 -3.22
C ASN A 101 -20.51 -11.31 -1.92
N LYS A 102 -21.71 -11.72 -1.47
CA LYS A 102 -22.29 -11.23 -0.20
C LYS A 102 -21.46 -11.67 1.00
N ILE A 103 -21.08 -12.95 1.04
CA ILE A 103 -20.26 -13.52 2.11
C ILE A 103 -18.89 -12.86 2.11
N ALA A 104 -18.22 -12.81 0.95
CA ALA A 104 -16.92 -12.19 0.80
C ALA A 104 -16.93 -10.73 1.27
N LYS A 105 -17.94 -9.95 0.88
CA LYS A 105 -18.13 -8.57 1.34
C LYS A 105 -18.34 -8.48 2.85
N ALA A 106 -19.18 -9.34 3.43
CA ALA A 106 -19.46 -9.34 4.87
C ALA A 106 -18.20 -9.64 5.70
N HIS A 107 -17.32 -10.51 5.17
CA HIS A 107 -16.08 -10.90 5.82
C HIS A 107 -14.85 -10.11 5.34
N ARG A 108 -15.04 -9.13 4.46
CA ARG A 108 -13.98 -8.27 3.90
C ARG A 108 -12.85 -9.05 3.21
N VAL A 109 -13.22 -10.06 2.42
CA VAL A 109 -12.30 -10.89 1.63
C VAL A 109 -12.67 -10.85 0.16
N ASP A 110 -11.76 -11.27 -0.72
CA ASP A 110 -12.06 -11.42 -2.15
C ASP A 110 -12.93 -12.66 -2.40
N ALA A 111 -13.93 -12.53 -3.29
CA ALA A 111 -14.89 -13.59 -3.57
C ALA A 111 -14.28 -14.76 -4.35
N ASP A 112 -13.31 -14.49 -5.23
CA ASP A 112 -12.60 -15.55 -5.95
C ASP A 112 -11.56 -16.21 -5.05
N THR A 113 -10.92 -15.51 -4.12
CA THR A 113 -10.05 -16.11 -3.11
C THR A 113 -10.87 -17.02 -2.19
N LEU A 114 -11.99 -16.50 -1.69
CA LEU A 114 -12.96 -17.28 -0.91
C LEU A 114 -13.39 -18.54 -1.66
N ARG A 115 -13.72 -18.45 -2.96
CA ARG A 115 -14.21 -19.57 -3.76
C ARG A 115 -13.11 -20.49 -4.28
N LEU A 116 -12.16 -19.96 -5.02
CA LEU A 116 -11.14 -20.69 -5.77
C LEU A 116 -9.94 -21.12 -4.94
N ARG A 117 -9.63 -20.40 -3.85
CA ARG A 117 -8.43 -20.69 -3.05
C ARG A 117 -8.76 -21.38 -1.74
N TRP A 118 -9.80 -20.93 -1.05
CA TRP A 118 -10.17 -21.47 0.26
C TRP A 118 -11.22 -22.58 0.16
N ASN A 119 -12.15 -22.47 -0.79
CA ASN A 119 -13.23 -23.44 -0.97
C ASN A 119 -13.29 -24.05 -2.38
N PRO A 120 -12.16 -24.51 -2.97
CA PRO A 120 -12.12 -24.94 -4.37
C PRO A 120 -13.01 -26.15 -4.68
N LYS A 121 -13.37 -26.95 -3.66
CA LYS A 121 -14.24 -28.12 -3.79
C LYS A 121 -15.73 -27.77 -3.68
N VAL A 122 -16.07 -26.54 -3.29
CA VAL A 122 -17.46 -26.11 -3.16
C VAL A 122 -17.94 -25.59 -4.51
N PRO A 123 -19.08 -26.07 -5.02
CA PRO A 123 -19.60 -25.64 -6.32
C PRO A 123 -19.93 -24.14 -6.32
N ARG A 124 -19.91 -23.52 -7.52
CA ARG A 124 -20.26 -22.11 -7.68
C ARG A 124 -21.66 -21.78 -7.16
N ALA A 125 -22.62 -22.69 -7.35
CA ALA A 125 -23.95 -22.64 -6.74
C ALA A 125 -23.98 -23.55 -5.51
N PHE A 126 -23.60 -23.01 -4.36
CA PHE A 126 -23.72 -23.71 -3.08
C PHE A 126 -25.17 -23.61 -2.54
N LYS A 127 -25.54 -24.51 -1.64
CA LYS A 127 -26.84 -24.50 -0.95
C LYS A 127 -26.70 -23.92 0.46
N ALA A 128 -27.80 -23.44 1.03
CA ALA A 128 -27.86 -23.12 2.46
C ALA A 128 -27.47 -24.36 3.28
N GLY A 129 -26.76 -24.12 4.39
CA GLY A 129 -26.17 -25.17 5.22
C GLY A 129 -24.78 -25.64 4.78
N GLN A 130 -24.30 -25.24 3.59
CA GLN A 130 -22.93 -25.53 3.17
C GLN A 130 -21.91 -24.81 4.08
N THR A 131 -20.91 -25.53 4.57
CA THR A 131 -19.80 -24.92 5.32
C THR A 131 -18.72 -24.40 4.37
N LEU A 132 -18.29 -23.16 4.58
CA LEU A 132 -17.17 -22.49 3.89
C LEU A 132 -16.06 -22.17 4.89
N VAL A 133 -14.81 -22.32 4.46
CA VAL A 133 -13.64 -21.82 5.18
C VAL A 133 -13.38 -20.37 4.76
N ILE A 134 -13.19 -19.49 5.74
CA ILE A 134 -12.80 -18.10 5.53
C ILE A 134 -11.58 -17.82 6.38
N TRP A 135 -10.54 -17.23 5.79
CA TRP A 135 -9.41 -16.68 6.54
C TRP A 135 -9.67 -15.19 6.75
N VAL A 136 -9.80 -14.78 8.01
CA VAL A 136 -10.05 -13.39 8.39
C VAL A 136 -8.92 -12.87 9.24
N GLU A 137 -8.61 -11.59 9.08
CA GLU A 137 -7.82 -10.89 10.08
C GLU A 137 -8.72 -10.54 11.26
N PRO A 138 -8.28 -10.78 12.51
CA PRO A 138 -9.01 -10.28 13.65
C PRO A 138 -9.06 -8.76 13.55
N VAL A 139 -10.27 -8.20 13.51
CA VAL A 139 -10.48 -6.75 13.57
C VAL A 139 -9.94 -6.29 14.93
N VAL A 140 -8.73 -5.74 14.94
CA VAL A 140 -8.22 -4.99 16.10
C VAL A 140 -9.15 -3.78 16.20
N LYS A 141 -9.91 -3.66 17.29
CA LYS A 141 -10.70 -2.46 17.56
C LYS A 141 -9.71 -1.32 17.74
N GLN A 142 -9.46 -0.54 16.69
CA GLN A 142 -8.57 0.61 16.75
C GLN A 142 -9.14 1.62 17.75
N ALA A 143 -8.38 1.90 18.81
CA ALA A 143 -8.62 3.03 19.69
C ALA A 143 -8.20 4.33 18.96
N LYS A 144 -8.94 5.40 19.19
CA LYS A 144 -8.68 6.75 18.67
C LYS A 144 -7.27 7.22 19.07
N PRO A 145 -6.48 7.82 18.15
CA PRO A 145 -5.23 8.50 18.55
C PRO A 145 -5.55 9.80 19.28
N GLY A 146 -5.16 9.87 20.55
CA GLY A 146 -5.09 11.09 21.36
C GLY A 146 -3.72 11.76 21.18
N ALA A 147 -3.73 13.09 21.17
CA ALA A 147 -2.55 13.95 21.05
C ALA A 147 -1.62 13.88 22.27
N ALA A 148 -0.31 14.01 22.05
CA ALA A 148 0.56 15.08 22.58
C ALA A 148 2.05 14.69 22.55
N ALA A 149 2.89 15.72 22.63
CA ALA A 149 4.34 15.77 22.40
C ALA A 149 5.19 15.58 23.68
N GLY A 150 6.50 15.37 23.51
CA GLY A 150 7.53 15.78 24.50
C GLY A 150 8.86 15.01 24.49
N GLY A 151 9.95 15.67 24.05
CA GLY A 151 11.23 15.78 24.80
C GLY A 151 12.36 14.73 24.68
N ASP A 152 13.39 15.09 23.90
CA ASP A 152 14.86 14.83 23.91
C ASP A 152 15.53 13.65 24.65
N ALA A 153 16.34 12.86 23.90
CA ALA A 153 17.81 12.78 24.05
C ALA A 153 18.46 11.79 23.04
N SER A 154 19.49 12.27 22.32
CA SER A 154 20.53 11.58 21.56
C SER A 154 20.45 10.04 21.39
N SER A 155 19.97 9.61 20.23
CA SER A 155 20.24 8.29 19.65
C SER A 155 20.20 8.45 18.12
N VAL A 156 20.83 7.56 17.37
CA VAL A 156 20.79 7.58 15.89
C VAL A 156 19.32 7.52 15.48
N ALA A 157 18.74 8.67 15.14
CA ALA A 157 17.29 8.87 15.21
C ALA A 157 16.56 7.83 14.37
N ALA A 158 15.76 6.98 15.03
CA ALA A 158 14.76 6.20 14.34
C ALA A 158 13.94 7.18 13.50
N LEU A 159 13.91 6.94 12.18
CA LEU A 159 13.16 7.80 11.27
C LEU A 159 11.71 7.91 11.77
N PRO A 160 11.12 9.12 11.78
CA PRO A 160 9.78 9.32 12.31
C PRO A 160 8.78 8.38 11.62
N PRO A 161 7.77 7.87 12.35
CA PRO A 161 6.76 6.99 11.76
C PRO A 161 6.08 7.72 10.60
N LEU A 162 5.80 6.97 9.53
CA LEU A 162 5.11 7.53 8.36
C LEU A 162 3.66 7.86 8.74
N PRO A 163 3.15 9.05 8.39
CA PRO A 163 1.79 9.47 8.74
C PRO A 163 0.78 8.81 7.78
N LEU A 164 0.63 7.49 7.83
CA LEU A 164 -0.27 6.74 6.96
C LEU A 164 -1.67 6.66 7.57
N VAL A 165 -2.70 6.85 6.75
CA VAL A 165 -4.09 6.54 7.14
C VAL A 165 -4.42 5.13 6.69
N ALA A 166 -4.96 4.32 7.60
CA ALA A 166 -5.31 2.93 7.31
C ALA A 166 -6.30 2.83 6.14
N ILE A 167 -5.91 2.10 5.10
CA ILE A 167 -6.80 1.72 4.00
C ILE A 167 -7.49 0.42 4.36
N ARG A 168 -8.80 0.36 4.14
CA ARG A 168 -9.57 -0.85 4.35
C ARG A 168 -9.26 -1.84 3.22
N SER A 169 -9.10 -3.11 3.55
CA SER A 169 -8.99 -4.16 2.55
C SER A 169 -10.35 -4.47 1.89
N GLY A 170 -10.31 -5.06 0.68
CA GLY A 170 -11.50 -5.57 -0.02
C GLY A 170 -12.11 -4.65 -1.08
N SER A 171 -11.53 -3.46 -1.32
CA SER A 171 -11.74 -2.69 -2.54
C SER A 171 -10.87 -3.24 -3.67
N ILE A 172 -11.49 -3.60 -4.80
CA ILE A 172 -10.87 -4.39 -5.88
C ILE A 172 -11.17 -3.79 -7.26
N SER A 173 -10.12 -3.68 -8.08
CA SER A 173 -10.20 -3.34 -9.51
C SER A 173 -10.76 -4.49 -10.36
N VAL A 174 -11.58 -4.15 -11.35
CA VAL A 174 -12.16 -5.11 -12.30
C VAL A 174 -12.09 -4.53 -13.72
N GLY A 175 -11.68 -5.34 -14.68
CA GLY A 175 -11.50 -4.99 -16.09
C GLY A 175 -10.20 -4.20 -16.34
N THR A 176 -10.12 -3.61 -17.52
CA THR A 176 -8.95 -2.84 -17.95
C THR A 176 -9.01 -1.39 -17.45
N PRO A 177 -7.89 -0.63 -17.49
CA PRO A 177 -7.89 0.80 -17.19
C PRO A 177 -8.88 1.62 -18.02
N SER A 178 -9.11 1.22 -19.28
CA SER A 178 -9.99 1.91 -20.24
C SER A 178 -11.41 1.33 -20.31
N ASN A 179 -11.66 0.17 -19.71
CA ASN A 179 -12.97 -0.49 -19.66
C ASN A 179 -13.17 -1.29 -18.36
N GLY A 180 -13.09 -0.59 -17.23
CA GLY A 180 -13.15 -1.21 -15.92
C GLY A 180 -14.15 -0.57 -14.97
N LYS A 181 -14.21 -1.14 -13.76
CA LYS A 181 -14.98 -0.69 -12.61
C LYS A 181 -14.25 -1.04 -11.32
N ILE A 182 -14.78 -0.57 -10.20
CA ILE A 182 -14.27 -0.92 -8.87
C ILE A 182 -15.38 -1.56 -8.05
N VAL A 183 -15.04 -2.60 -7.31
CA VAL A 183 -15.92 -3.24 -6.34
C VAL A 183 -15.52 -2.76 -4.94
N ASN A 184 -16.50 -2.31 -4.14
CA ASN A 184 -16.28 -1.75 -2.80
C ASN A 184 -15.28 -0.58 -2.78
N ALA A 185 -15.36 0.31 -3.78
CA ALA A 185 -14.41 1.40 -3.93
C ALA A 185 -14.23 2.21 -2.65
N LEU A 186 -12.97 2.56 -2.39
CA LEU A 186 -12.59 3.41 -1.28
C LEU A 186 -12.16 4.74 -1.84
N GLN A 187 -12.58 5.82 -1.20
CA GLN A 187 -12.01 7.12 -1.46
C GLN A 187 -10.62 7.17 -0.83
N LEU A 188 -9.65 7.79 -1.52
CA LEU A 188 -8.36 8.11 -0.93
C LEU A 188 -8.61 8.94 0.33
N PRO A 189 -8.17 8.50 1.53
CA PRO A 189 -8.43 9.24 2.76
C PRO A 189 -7.76 10.61 2.72
N GLU A 190 -8.38 11.58 3.39
CA GLU A 190 -7.76 12.87 3.65
C GLU A 190 -6.49 12.68 4.49
N ASN A 191 -5.40 13.30 4.05
CA ASN A 191 -4.13 13.27 4.75
C ASN A 191 -3.33 14.53 4.41
N ASN A 192 -3.57 15.60 5.17
CA ASN A 192 -2.98 16.93 4.93
C ASN A 192 -1.45 16.97 5.09
N GLN A 193 -0.85 15.96 5.73
CA GLN A 193 0.61 15.83 5.84
C GLN A 193 1.23 15.28 4.54
N LEU A 194 0.46 14.51 3.77
CA LEU A 194 0.94 13.86 2.54
C LEU A 194 0.49 14.57 1.28
N TYR A 195 -0.79 14.97 1.19
CA TYR A 195 -1.36 15.51 -0.03
C TYR A 195 -2.69 16.24 0.19
N THR A 196 -3.16 16.89 -0.86
CA THR A 196 -4.53 17.41 -0.98
C THR A 196 -5.23 16.77 -2.18
N LEU A 197 -6.55 16.58 -2.09
CA LEU A 197 -7.36 16.05 -3.18
C LEU A 197 -7.94 17.20 -3.99
N ARG A 198 -7.74 17.20 -5.31
CA ARG A 198 -8.32 18.22 -6.19
C ARG A 198 -9.81 18.01 -6.44
N ARG A 199 -10.21 16.75 -6.57
CA ARG A 199 -11.58 16.31 -6.88
C ARG A 199 -11.88 15.07 -6.05
N PRO A 200 -12.37 15.23 -4.81
CA PRO A 200 -12.66 14.10 -3.94
C PRO A 200 -13.63 13.09 -4.57
N ASP A 201 -14.58 13.55 -5.38
CA ASP A 201 -15.55 12.73 -6.11
C ASP A 201 -14.92 11.86 -7.23
N GLU A 202 -13.69 12.17 -7.63
CA GLU A 202 -12.87 11.41 -8.59
C GLU A 202 -11.70 10.67 -7.91
N ALA A 203 -11.63 10.64 -6.57
CA ALA A 203 -10.51 10.10 -5.82
C ALA A 203 -10.76 8.67 -5.29
N PHE A 204 -11.43 7.81 -6.06
CA PHE A 204 -11.74 6.44 -5.63
C PHE A 204 -10.80 5.41 -6.27
N GLY A 205 -10.31 4.46 -5.47
CA GLY A 205 -9.36 3.43 -5.92
C GLY A 205 -9.57 2.07 -5.27
N SER A 206 -8.83 1.08 -5.76
CA SER A 206 -8.69 -0.21 -5.06
C SER A 206 -7.85 -0.07 -3.80
N SER A 207 -7.96 -1.02 -2.87
CA SER A 207 -7.19 -1.00 -1.61
C SER A 207 -5.70 -0.95 -1.93
N HIS A 208 -5.29 -1.78 -2.89
CA HIS A 208 -3.92 -1.89 -3.37
C HIS A 208 -3.36 -0.55 -3.89
N THR A 209 -4.09 0.11 -4.80
CA THR A 209 -3.68 1.41 -5.34
C THR A 209 -3.51 2.46 -4.25
N LEU A 210 -4.48 2.57 -3.33
CA LEU A 210 -4.47 3.61 -2.31
C LEU A 210 -3.40 3.37 -1.23
N GLU A 211 -3.15 2.11 -0.88
CA GLU A 211 -2.09 1.73 0.06
C GLU A 211 -0.70 2.10 -0.48
N HIS A 212 -0.40 1.68 -1.72
CA HIS A 212 0.92 1.90 -2.31
C HIS A 212 1.14 3.36 -2.69
N LEU A 213 0.09 4.09 -3.08
CA LEU A 213 0.15 5.53 -3.28
C LEU A 213 0.52 6.27 -1.99
N GLN A 214 -0.18 6.01 -0.87
CA GLN A 214 0.15 6.65 0.40
C GLN A 214 1.56 6.30 0.87
N LEU A 215 1.94 5.02 0.77
CA LEU A 215 3.26 4.55 1.19
C LEU A 215 4.38 5.24 0.40
N ALA A 216 4.24 5.32 -0.93
CA ALA A 216 5.22 5.99 -1.79
C ALA A 216 5.35 7.48 -1.43
N ILE A 217 4.24 8.20 -1.28
CA ILE A 217 4.25 9.64 -0.96
C ILE A 217 4.85 9.88 0.42
N ALA A 218 4.50 9.07 1.42
CA ALA A 218 5.01 9.23 2.78
C ALA A 218 6.52 9.00 2.86
N ARG A 219 7.03 7.94 2.20
CA ARG A 219 8.47 7.69 2.10
C ARG A 219 9.18 8.82 1.37
N TRP A 220 8.64 9.23 0.23
CA TRP A 220 9.21 10.33 -0.56
C TRP A 220 9.34 11.62 0.24
N ARG A 221 8.28 12.06 0.95
CA ARG A 221 8.33 13.29 1.75
C ARG A 221 9.39 13.22 2.85
N ARG A 222 9.47 12.08 3.53
CA ARG A 222 10.46 11.85 4.57
C ARG A 222 11.89 11.87 4.01
N ASP A 223 12.12 11.17 2.91
CA ASP A 223 13.47 10.92 2.38
C ASP A 223 13.99 12.12 1.58
N SER A 224 13.11 12.87 0.91
CA SER A 224 13.48 14.09 0.16
C SER A 224 13.44 15.38 0.99
N GLY A 225 12.73 15.38 2.12
CA GLY A 225 12.43 16.59 2.87
C GLY A 225 11.45 17.54 2.17
N PHE A 226 10.76 17.12 1.10
CA PHE A 226 9.84 17.97 0.36
C PHE A 226 8.62 18.38 1.21
N THR A 227 8.51 19.69 1.50
CA THR A 227 7.44 20.29 2.30
C THR A 227 6.36 20.96 1.45
N GLY A 228 6.58 21.11 0.14
CA GLY A 228 5.61 21.73 -0.77
C GLY A 228 4.29 20.97 -0.85
N ALA A 229 3.25 21.65 -1.34
CA ALA A 229 1.93 21.04 -1.54
C ALA A 229 1.98 20.00 -2.67
N LEU A 230 1.54 18.76 -2.36
CA LEU A 230 1.31 17.72 -3.37
C LEU A 230 -0.19 17.59 -3.60
N LYS A 231 -0.61 17.65 -4.86
CA LYS A 231 -2.02 17.59 -5.25
C LYS A 231 -2.31 16.30 -6.02
N ILE A 232 -3.18 15.47 -5.48
CA ILE A 232 -3.71 14.29 -6.16
C ILE A 232 -4.93 14.70 -7.00
N GLY A 233 -4.86 14.37 -8.27
CA GLY A 233 -5.90 14.55 -9.28
C GLY A 233 -6.87 13.38 -9.31
N ALA A 234 -7.32 13.02 -10.52
CA ALA A 234 -8.25 11.92 -10.73
C ALA A 234 -7.61 10.57 -10.38
N ILE A 235 -8.43 9.66 -9.85
CA ILE A 235 -8.14 8.23 -9.71
C ILE A 235 -9.22 7.42 -10.44
N SER A 236 -10.47 7.61 -10.00
CA SER A 236 -11.69 7.13 -10.67
C SER A 236 -12.94 7.64 -9.93
N LYS A 237 -14.12 7.42 -10.52
CA LYS A 237 -15.41 7.57 -9.83
C LYS A 237 -15.60 6.47 -8.79
N GLN A 238 -16.50 6.66 -7.82
CA GLN A 238 -16.85 5.64 -6.81
C GLN A 238 -17.25 4.27 -7.40
N GLY A 239 -17.89 4.20 -8.56
CA GLY A 239 -18.19 2.94 -9.24
C GLY A 239 -17.11 2.47 -10.23
N GLY A 240 -16.05 3.26 -10.41
CA GLY A 240 -15.21 3.23 -11.60
C GLY A 240 -15.97 3.66 -12.86
N GLY A 241 -15.65 3.06 -14.00
CA GLY A 241 -16.30 3.35 -15.28
C GLY A 241 -15.85 4.67 -15.93
N LYS A 242 -16.52 5.08 -17.01
CA LYS A 242 -16.09 6.20 -17.86
C LYS A 242 -16.00 7.51 -17.08
N LEU A 243 -14.79 8.08 -17.01
CA LEU A 243 -14.49 9.38 -16.44
C LEU A 243 -14.03 10.33 -17.55
N LYS A 244 -14.88 11.27 -17.97
CA LYS A 244 -14.47 12.28 -18.97
C LYS A 244 -13.58 13.33 -18.30
N PRO A 245 -12.55 13.88 -18.99
CA PRO A 245 -12.13 13.60 -20.36
C PRO A 245 -11.18 12.40 -20.50
N HIS A 246 -10.87 11.69 -19.41
CA HIS A 246 -9.89 10.61 -19.37
C HIS A 246 -10.30 9.40 -20.23
N SER A 247 -9.34 8.86 -20.98
CA SER A 247 -9.52 7.61 -21.74
C SER A 247 -9.41 6.37 -20.85
N SER A 248 -8.73 6.50 -19.70
CA SER A 248 -8.58 5.48 -18.64
C SER A 248 -9.24 5.93 -17.34
N HIS A 249 -8.66 5.67 -16.15
CA HIS A 249 -9.23 6.01 -14.84
C HIS A 249 -10.54 5.29 -14.51
N ARG A 250 -10.76 4.11 -15.11
CA ARG A 250 -12.04 3.39 -14.94
C ARG A 250 -12.00 2.30 -13.88
N SER A 251 -10.83 1.72 -13.60
CA SER A 251 -10.69 0.58 -12.69
C SER A 251 -10.05 0.93 -11.35
N GLY A 252 -9.79 2.21 -11.05
CA GLY A 252 -9.21 2.63 -9.76
C GLY A 252 -7.74 2.30 -9.56
N ARG A 253 -7.00 2.18 -10.67
CA ARG A 253 -5.55 1.90 -10.71
C ARG A 253 -4.74 3.00 -11.36
N ASP A 254 -5.39 3.97 -11.97
CA ASP A 254 -4.74 5.14 -12.54
C ASP A 254 -4.81 6.26 -11.50
N VAL A 255 -3.77 7.08 -11.38
CA VAL A 255 -3.71 8.21 -10.45
C VAL A 255 -2.99 9.37 -11.14
N ASP A 256 -3.66 10.50 -11.28
CA ASP A 256 -3.01 11.72 -11.75
C ASP A 256 -2.40 12.45 -10.54
N ILE A 257 -1.10 12.74 -10.60
CA ILE A 257 -0.39 13.47 -9.55
C ILE A 257 0.21 14.73 -10.17
N ARG A 258 -0.17 15.91 -9.68
CA ARG A 258 0.44 17.17 -10.15
C ARG A 258 1.93 17.14 -9.84
N LEU A 259 2.74 17.65 -10.78
CA LEU A 259 4.19 17.71 -10.54
C LEU A 259 4.48 18.60 -9.32
N PRO A 260 5.44 18.22 -8.47
CA PRO A 260 5.88 19.06 -7.36
C PRO A 260 6.48 20.37 -7.93
N VAL A 261 6.23 21.48 -7.24
CA VAL A 261 6.62 22.83 -7.68
C VAL A 261 7.51 23.50 -6.65
N ILE A 262 8.44 24.33 -7.11
CA ILE A 262 9.44 25.01 -6.29
C ILE A 262 8.77 26.08 -5.39
N ASN A 263 7.80 26.80 -5.95
CA ASN A 263 7.00 27.81 -5.26
C ASN A 263 5.51 27.44 -5.39
N ASN A 264 4.67 27.80 -4.42
CA ASN A 264 3.24 27.43 -4.30
C ASN A 264 2.36 27.86 -5.52
N GLY A 265 2.56 27.23 -6.67
CA GLY A 265 1.99 27.63 -7.96
C GLY A 265 1.48 26.45 -8.78
N SER A 266 1.52 26.61 -10.10
CA SER A 266 1.07 25.62 -11.06
C SER A 266 2.24 24.98 -11.79
N ALA A 267 2.22 23.68 -12.00
CA ALA A 267 3.26 22.96 -12.76
C ALA A 267 3.14 23.16 -14.29
N GLU A 268 2.69 24.33 -14.75
CA GLU A 268 2.45 24.57 -16.18
C GLU A 268 3.76 24.85 -16.93
N GLN A 269 4.64 25.68 -16.35
CA GLN A 269 5.96 25.94 -16.93
C GLN A 269 6.98 24.94 -16.40
N VAL A 270 7.96 24.62 -17.24
CA VAL A 270 9.09 23.74 -16.87
C VAL A 270 9.87 24.28 -15.68
N SER A 271 10.01 25.61 -15.60
CA SER A 271 10.71 26.31 -14.52
C SER A 271 10.00 26.25 -13.19
N ASP A 272 8.69 25.97 -13.18
CA ASP A 272 7.91 25.92 -11.94
C ASP A 272 8.13 24.60 -11.21
N VAL A 273 8.53 23.55 -11.92
CA VAL A 273 8.61 22.18 -11.43
C VAL A 273 9.91 21.95 -10.64
N ASP A 274 9.76 21.37 -9.46
CA ASP A 274 10.89 20.84 -8.70
C ASP A 274 11.25 19.45 -9.26
N TRP A 275 12.19 19.43 -10.20
CA TRP A 275 12.59 18.21 -10.90
C TRP A 275 13.31 17.20 -10.01
N ASP A 276 14.04 17.66 -8.99
CA ASP A 276 14.74 16.79 -8.04
C ASP A 276 13.72 16.12 -7.11
N ALA A 277 12.74 16.88 -6.62
CA ALA A 277 11.62 16.33 -5.87
C ALA A 277 10.78 15.37 -6.73
N LEU A 278 10.50 15.69 -7.99
CA LEU A 278 9.78 14.79 -8.90
C LEU A 278 10.54 13.48 -9.15
N TRP A 279 11.86 13.54 -9.32
CA TRP A 279 12.69 12.32 -9.45
C TRP A 279 12.56 11.44 -8.21
N GLY A 280 12.67 12.02 -7.01
CA GLY A 280 12.47 11.30 -5.76
C GLY A 280 11.08 10.66 -5.66
N LEU A 281 10.03 11.35 -6.12
CA LEU A 281 8.66 10.83 -6.11
C LEU A 281 8.51 9.64 -7.06
N VAL A 282 9.07 9.75 -8.28
CA VAL A 282 9.08 8.67 -9.27
C VAL A 282 9.79 7.44 -8.71
N MET A 283 10.95 7.61 -8.08
CA MET A 283 11.67 6.50 -7.46
C MET A 283 10.87 5.87 -6.32
N ALA A 284 10.30 6.66 -5.42
CA ALA A 284 9.48 6.14 -4.33
C ALA A 284 8.25 5.35 -4.82
N LEU A 285 7.64 5.78 -5.93
CA LEU A 285 6.56 5.07 -6.62
C LEU A 285 7.06 3.76 -7.24
N VAL A 286 8.17 3.80 -7.98
CA VAL A 286 8.78 2.63 -8.63
C VAL A 286 9.22 1.58 -7.60
N ASP A 287 9.81 2.00 -6.49
CA ASP A 287 10.36 1.13 -5.44
C ASP A 287 9.27 0.43 -4.61
N THR A 288 7.99 0.80 -4.81
CA THR A 288 6.88 -0.04 -4.33
C THR A 288 6.87 -1.40 -5.02
N GLY A 289 7.39 -1.51 -6.25
CA GLY A 289 7.25 -2.68 -7.10
C GLY A 289 5.87 -2.82 -7.75
N GLU A 290 4.94 -1.91 -7.47
CA GLU A 290 3.53 -2.03 -7.86
C GLU A 290 3.12 -1.06 -8.95
N VAL A 291 4.04 -0.27 -9.49
CA VAL A 291 3.78 0.62 -10.61
C VAL A 291 4.05 -0.08 -11.93
N LYS A 292 3.03 -0.10 -12.79
CA LYS A 292 3.10 -0.62 -14.15
C LYS A 292 3.79 0.36 -15.09
N THR A 293 3.29 1.60 -15.09
CA THR A 293 3.71 2.66 -16.01
C THR A 293 3.46 4.01 -15.35
N ILE A 294 4.30 4.99 -15.66
CA ILE A 294 4.07 6.40 -15.37
C ILE A 294 4.07 7.13 -16.71
N TYR A 295 3.07 7.95 -17.00
CA TYR A 295 3.06 8.77 -18.20
C TYR A 295 3.51 10.20 -17.90
N LEU A 296 4.48 10.66 -18.69
CA LEU A 296 5.05 12.01 -18.65
C LEU A 296 5.57 12.34 -20.04
N THR A 297 5.31 13.54 -20.56
CA THR A 297 5.72 13.88 -21.93
C THR A 297 7.24 13.87 -22.10
N THR A 298 7.73 13.50 -23.29
CA THR A 298 9.17 13.39 -23.61
C THR A 298 9.96 14.66 -23.28
N ASP A 299 9.40 15.84 -23.53
CA ASP A 299 10.04 17.12 -23.23
C ASP A 299 10.28 17.30 -21.72
N ARG A 300 9.35 16.83 -20.87
CA ARG A 300 9.50 16.82 -19.41
C ARG A 300 10.47 15.73 -18.94
N GLN A 301 10.48 14.57 -19.58
CA GLN A 301 11.42 13.48 -19.25
C GLN A 301 12.89 13.91 -19.38
N LYS A 302 13.23 14.82 -20.32
CA LYS A 302 14.60 15.37 -20.43
C LYS A 302 15.05 16.05 -19.12
N HIS A 303 14.16 16.79 -18.46
CA HIS A 303 14.46 17.45 -17.18
C HIS A 303 14.51 16.46 -16.02
N LEU A 304 13.64 15.44 -16.05
CA LEU A 304 13.67 14.34 -15.09
C LEU A 304 14.98 13.53 -15.19
N LEU A 305 15.50 13.30 -16.40
CA LEU A 305 16.83 12.68 -16.60
C LEU A 305 17.94 13.54 -16.00
N ALA A 306 17.90 14.86 -16.17
CA ALA A 306 18.89 15.75 -15.57
C ALA A 306 18.86 15.68 -14.03
N ALA A 307 17.66 15.60 -13.44
CA ALA A 307 17.49 15.37 -12.00
C ALA A 307 18.02 14.00 -11.56
N ALA A 308 17.71 12.94 -12.30
CA ALA A 308 18.22 11.60 -12.03
C ALA A 308 19.76 11.57 -11.97
N LYS A 309 20.42 12.22 -12.94
CA LYS A 309 21.89 12.34 -12.97
C LYS A 309 22.43 13.14 -11.78
N ARG A 310 21.79 14.25 -11.40
CA ARG A 310 22.17 15.02 -10.20
C ARG A 310 22.03 14.20 -8.91
N ALA A 311 21.01 13.36 -8.84
CA ALA A 311 20.77 12.45 -7.72
C ALA A 311 21.73 11.24 -7.71
N GLY A 312 22.65 11.12 -8.69
CA GLY A 312 23.61 10.02 -8.76
C GLY A 312 23.04 8.70 -9.28
N ALA A 313 21.89 8.71 -9.96
CA ALA A 313 21.32 7.50 -10.54
C ALA A 313 22.27 6.90 -11.59
N ASP A 314 22.54 5.59 -11.49
CA ASP A 314 23.34 4.87 -12.46
C ASP A 314 22.59 4.60 -13.77
N GLN A 315 23.33 4.20 -14.80
CA GLN A 315 22.78 3.98 -16.13
C GLN A 315 21.69 2.89 -16.13
N ALA A 316 21.87 1.82 -15.35
CA ALA A 316 20.89 0.73 -15.26
C ALA A 316 19.56 1.21 -14.64
N THR A 317 19.62 2.07 -13.61
CA THR A 317 18.44 2.67 -13.01
C THR A 317 17.74 3.61 -14.00
N ILE A 318 18.51 4.44 -14.71
CA ILE A 318 17.98 5.35 -15.72
C ILE A 318 17.24 4.57 -16.82
N GLU A 319 17.83 3.51 -17.37
CA GLU A 319 17.21 2.69 -18.44
C GLU A 319 15.98 1.90 -17.94
N ARG A 320 15.99 1.47 -16.69
CA ARG A 320 14.83 0.81 -16.06
C ARG A 320 13.67 1.78 -15.85
N VAL A 321 13.96 3.03 -15.51
CA VAL A 321 12.93 4.00 -15.08
C VAL A 321 12.47 4.88 -16.22
N LEU A 322 13.35 5.38 -17.09
CA LEU A 322 13.03 6.37 -18.12
C LEU A 322 13.06 5.75 -19.53
N GLN A 323 12.06 6.08 -20.34
CA GLN A 323 12.08 5.80 -21.78
C GLN A 323 13.08 6.71 -22.52
N TYR A 324 13.18 7.98 -22.12
CA TYR A 324 14.06 8.97 -22.77
C TYR A 324 15.54 8.55 -22.72
N PRO A 325 16.33 8.72 -23.81
CA PRO A 325 16.05 9.50 -25.03
C PRO A 325 15.32 8.75 -26.15
N GLU A 326 14.96 7.48 -25.94
CA GLU A 326 14.23 6.72 -26.95
C GLU A 326 12.88 7.37 -27.26
N LYS A 327 12.51 7.36 -28.55
CA LYS A 327 11.26 7.97 -29.02
C LYS A 327 10.06 7.04 -28.79
N SER A 328 8.86 7.61 -28.90
CA SER A 328 7.58 6.88 -28.83
C SER A 328 7.57 5.65 -29.74
N GLY A 329 7.15 4.50 -29.22
CA GLY A 329 7.12 3.21 -29.95
C GLY A 329 7.93 2.10 -29.28
N HIS A 330 8.90 2.47 -28.44
CA HIS A 330 9.66 1.53 -27.61
C HIS A 330 9.13 1.54 -26.18
N ASN A 331 8.52 0.45 -25.70
CA ASN A 331 7.97 0.35 -24.33
C ASN A 331 9.05 0.10 -23.26
N ASN A 332 10.22 0.72 -23.42
CA ASN A 332 11.31 0.64 -22.46
C ASN A 332 11.07 1.67 -21.35
N GLY A 333 11.51 1.36 -20.13
CA GLY A 333 11.28 2.22 -18.98
C GLY A 333 9.84 2.17 -18.41
N ILE A 334 9.73 2.52 -17.12
CA ILE A 334 8.45 2.67 -16.42
C ILE A 334 7.80 4.01 -16.78
N VAL A 335 8.59 5.09 -16.86
CA VAL A 335 8.16 6.43 -17.30
C VAL A 335 8.15 6.48 -18.82
N ARG A 336 6.98 6.68 -19.41
CA ARG A 336 6.74 6.64 -20.85
C ARG A 336 6.07 7.89 -21.37
N ASN A 337 6.35 8.22 -22.63
CA ASN A 337 5.77 9.36 -23.30
C ASN A 337 4.27 9.15 -23.55
N GLN A 338 3.48 10.17 -23.21
CA GLN A 338 2.08 10.28 -23.59
C GLN A 338 1.71 11.76 -23.68
N SER A 339 1.11 12.17 -24.79
CA SER A 339 0.69 13.57 -25.00
C SER A 339 -0.25 14.07 -23.89
N GLY A 340 -0.19 15.36 -23.56
CA GLY A 340 -1.03 16.02 -22.54
C GLY A 340 -0.54 15.91 -21.09
N HIS A 341 0.47 15.09 -20.81
CA HIS A 341 1.02 14.90 -19.46
C HIS A 341 2.16 15.88 -19.18
N THR A 342 1.90 17.17 -19.35
CA THR A 342 2.91 18.24 -19.24
C THR A 342 3.05 18.83 -17.84
N ALA A 343 2.00 18.70 -17.04
CA ALA A 343 1.86 19.34 -15.74
C ALA A 343 1.38 18.37 -14.63
N HIS A 344 1.36 17.08 -14.94
CA HIS A 344 1.11 15.98 -14.00
C HIS A 344 1.77 14.72 -14.53
N ILE A 345 2.06 13.77 -13.63
CA ILE A 345 2.30 12.38 -13.99
C ILE A 345 0.99 11.62 -13.89
N HIS A 346 0.72 10.73 -14.85
CA HIS A 346 -0.35 9.72 -14.71
C HIS A 346 0.32 8.41 -14.31
N VAL A 347 0.07 7.94 -13.10
CA VAL A 347 0.63 6.70 -12.56
C VAL A 347 -0.39 5.59 -12.75
N ARG A 348 0.04 4.44 -13.29
CA ARG A 348 -0.76 3.21 -13.35
C ARG A 348 -0.16 2.16 -12.43
N PHE A 349 -0.95 1.67 -11.51
CA PHE A 349 -0.60 0.54 -10.65
C PHE A 349 -0.91 -0.79 -11.33
N ASN A 350 -0.13 -1.82 -10.99
CA ASN A 350 -0.38 -3.21 -11.38
C ASN A 350 -1.72 -3.69 -10.81
N CYS A 351 -2.26 -4.75 -11.39
CA CYS A 351 -3.36 -5.46 -10.76
C CYS A 351 -2.83 -6.14 -9.51
N ALA A 352 -3.50 -5.97 -8.38
CA ALA A 352 -3.13 -6.71 -7.18
C ALA A 352 -3.43 -8.21 -7.38
N SER A 353 -2.77 -9.09 -6.62
CA SER A 353 -2.95 -10.55 -6.75
C SER A 353 -4.40 -11.00 -6.73
N ASN A 354 -5.11 -10.39 -5.79
CA ASN A 354 -6.44 -10.76 -5.35
C ASN A 354 -7.49 -10.09 -6.23
N GLU A 355 -7.07 -9.30 -7.21
CA GLU A 355 -7.93 -8.69 -8.22
C GLU A 355 -7.97 -9.61 -9.45
N THR A 356 -8.50 -10.82 -9.29
CA THR A 356 -8.51 -11.88 -10.32
C THR A 356 -9.16 -11.50 -11.64
N ARG A 357 -9.99 -10.45 -11.64
CA ARG A 357 -10.68 -9.90 -12.82
C ARG A 357 -10.13 -8.54 -13.23
N CYS A 358 -9.01 -8.12 -12.68
CA CYS A 358 -8.28 -6.95 -13.14
C CYS A 358 -7.41 -7.36 -14.33
N GLU A 359 -7.40 -6.51 -15.35
CA GLU A 359 -6.69 -6.78 -16.61
C GLU A 359 -5.84 -5.57 -16.97
N ASP A 360 -4.68 -5.80 -17.59
CA ASP A 360 -3.93 -4.76 -18.28
C ASP A 360 -4.50 -4.55 -19.70
N ASN A 361 -4.14 -3.43 -20.33
CA ASN A 361 -4.57 -3.11 -21.71
C ASN A 361 -3.79 -3.92 -22.75
#